data_AF-A0A1Y3AXD7-F1
#
_entry.id   AF-A0A1Y3AXD7-F1
#
_cell.length_a   1.000
_cell.length_b   1.000
_cell.length_c   1.000
_cell.angle_alpha   90.00
_cell.angle_beta   90.00
_cell.angle_gamma   90.00
#
_symmetry.space_group_name_H-M   'P 1'
#
loop_
_entity.id
_entity.type
_entity.pdbx_description
1 polymer ?
#
loop_
_entity_poly.entity_id
_entity_poly.type
_entity_poly.pdbx_seq_one_letter_code
_entity_poly.pdbx_strand_id
1 'polypeptide(L)' 'MFIVLELLPGGELLSRIRQSTNRRFTERQALIVFRQLVSAVQYLHSRGIVHRDLKPEVCFISIQSKDDY' A
#
# COMPACT_ATOMS: atom_id res chain seq x y z
N MET A 1 1.64 25.42 5.73
CA MET A 1 0.44 24.61 5.44
C MET A 1 0.61 23.27 6.15
N PHE A 2 -0.39 22.84 6.91
CA PHE A 2 -0.38 21.56 7.61
C PHE A 2 -1.56 20.71 7.12
N ILE A 3 -1.31 19.43 6.86
CA ILE A 3 -2.34 18.45 6.53
C ILE A 3 -2.30 17.38 7.62
N VAL A 4 -3.46 17.06 8.19
CA VAL A 4 -3.61 15.98 9.18
C VAL A 4 -4.34 14.83 8.49
N LEU A 5 -3.78 13.61 8.60
CA LEU A 5 -4.31 12.38 8.02
C LEU A 5 -4.47 11.31 9.12
N GLU A 6 -5.14 10.22 8.80
CA GLU A 6 -5.19 9.06 9.69
C GLU A 6 -3.79 8.46 9.89
N LEU A 7 -3.53 7.95 11.10
CA LEU A 7 -2.30 7.21 11.38
C LEU A 7 -2.43 5.80 10.82
N LEU A 8 -1.46 5.39 10.00
CA LEU A 8 -1.36 4.03 9.46
C LEU A 8 -0.22 3.28 10.20
N PRO A 9 -0.53 2.57 11.31
CA PRO A 9 0.48 2.05 12.23
C PRO A 9 1.28 0.85 11.67
N GLY A 10 0.86 0.28 10.54
CA GLY A 10 1.61 -0.76 9.82
C GLY A 10 2.79 -0.21 9.00
N GLY A 11 2.94 1.12 8.94
CA GLY A 11 4.07 1.80 8.31
C GLY A 11 4.12 1.66 6.80
N GLU A 12 5.29 1.90 6.23
CA GLU A 12 5.52 1.87 4.78
C GLU A 12 5.63 0.45 4.22
N LEU A 13 5.02 0.22 3.07
CA LEU A 13 5.12 -1.03 2.33
C LEU A 13 6.56 -1.39 1.98
N LEU A 14 7.37 -0.43 1.52
CA LEU A 14 8.77 -0.67 1.18
C LEU A 14 9.58 -1.20 2.36
N SER A 15 9.36 -0.60 3.54
CA SER A 15 10.00 -1.05 4.78
C SER A 15 9.62 -2.49 5.11
N ARG A 16 8.34 -2.85 4.93
CA ARG A 16 7.87 -4.23 5.12
C ARG A 16 8.47 -5.23 4.12
N ILE A 17 8.62 -4.83 2.85
CA ILE A 17 9.31 -5.64 1.83
C ILE A 17 10.77 -5.89 2.25
N ARG A 18 11.48 -4.85 2.69
CA ARG A 18 12.88 -4.94 3.12
C ARG A 18 13.08 -5.79 4.38
N GLN A 19 12.12 -5.73 5.31
CA GLN A 19 12.15 -6.48 6.58
C GLN A 19 11.67 -7.93 6.45
N SER A 20 11.11 -8.33 5.31
CA SER A 20 10.67 -9.71 5.10
C SER A 20 11.84 -10.69 5.29
N THR A 21 11.61 -11.75 6.08
CA THR A 21 12.63 -12.76 6.38
C THR A 21 13.21 -13.34 5.10
N ASN A 22 14.54 -13.41 5.01
CA ASN A 22 15.28 -13.81 3.80
C ASN A 22 15.03 -12.91 2.57
N ARG A 23 14.53 -11.68 2.75
CA ARG A 23 14.10 -10.75 1.67
C ARG A 23 13.03 -11.34 0.75
N ARG A 24 12.25 -12.31 1.25
CA ARG A 24 11.23 -13.00 0.46
C ARG A 24 9.88 -12.35 0.71
N PHE A 25 9.57 -11.37 -0.12
CA PHE A 25 8.21 -10.94 -0.36
C PHE A 25 7.61 -11.84 -1.44
N THR A 26 6.65 -12.68 -1.05
CA THR A 26 6.13 -13.71 -1.95
C THR A 26 5.24 -13.11 -3.04
N GLU A 27 5.11 -13.79 -4.17
CA GLU A 27 4.21 -13.40 -5.25
C GLU A 27 2.76 -13.23 -4.77
N ARG A 28 2.29 -14.12 -3.88
CA ARG A 28 0.97 -14.01 -3.26
C ARG A 28 0.80 -12.70 -2.48
N GLN A 29 1.81 -12.29 -1.69
CA GLN A 29 1.78 -11.03 -0.97
C GLN A 29 1.80 -9.82 -1.93
N ALA A 30 2.61 -9.90 -2.99
CA ALA A 30 2.65 -8.86 -4.02
C ALA A 30 1.31 -8.71 -4.74
N LEU A 31 0.66 -9.82 -5.08
CA LEU A 31 -0.65 -9.82 -5.73
C LEU A 31 -1.72 -9.13 -4.86
N ILE A 32 -1.73 -9.41 -3.54
CA ILE A 32 -2.69 -8.79 -2.61
C ILE A 32 -2.54 -7.27 -2.62
N VAL A 33 -1.31 -6.78 -2.46
CA VAL A 33 -1.02 -5.35 -2.47
C VAL A 33 -1.33 -4.73 -3.83
N PHE A 34 -0.94 -5.39 -4.92
CA PHE A 34 -1.16 -4.88 -6.27
C PHE A 34 -2.64 -4.74 -6.60
N ARG A 35 -3.49 -5.68 -6.16
CA ARG A 35 -4.95 -5.58 -6.34
C ARG A 35 -5.52 -4.35 -5.65
N GLN A 36 -5.08 -4.03 -4.44
CA GLN A 36 -5.50 -2.82 -3.73
C GLN A 36 -5.02 -1.55 -4.45
N LEU A 37 -3.76 -1.54 -4.92
CA LEU A 37 -3.22 -0.41 -5.68
C LEU A 37 -4.01 -0.15 -6.97
N VAL A 38 -4.28 -1.18 -7.77
CA VAL A 38 -5.06 -1.04 -9.00
C VAL A 38 -6.47 -0.52 -8.71
N SER A 39 -7.10 -0.98 -7.63
CA SER A 39 -8.41 -0.47 -7.20
C SER A 39 -8.37 1.03 -6.85
N ALA A 40 -7.35 1.47 -6.10
CA ALA A 40 -7.15 2.88 -5.78
C ALA A 40 -6.89 3.74 -7.03
N VAL A 41 -6.06 3.24 -7.95
CA VAL A 41 -5.78 3.92 -9.23
C VAL A 41 -7.04 4.03 -10.09
N GLN A 42 -7.84 2.97 -10.16
CA GLN A 42 -9.11 2.98 -10.87
C GLN A 42 -10.07 4.03 -10.28
N TYR A 43 -10.11 4.18 -8.96
CA TYR A 43 -10.91 5.22 -8.28
C TYR A 43 -10.45 6.64 -8.65
N LEU A 44 -9.14 6.88 -8.76
CA LEU A 44 -8.60 8.17 -9.16
C LEU A 44 -8.89 8.46 -10.63
N HIS A 45 -8.66 7.47 -11.50
CA HIS A 45 -8.87 7.59 -12.94
C HIS A 45 -10.34 7.82 -13.29
N SER A 46 -11.29 7.22 -12.57
CA SER A 46 -12.72 7.49 -12.77
C SER A 46 -13.13 8.92 -12.42
N ARG A 47 -12.27 9.69 -11.76
CA ARG A 47 -12.44 11.11 -11.43
C ARG A 47 -11.54 12.03 -12.25
N GLY A 48 -10.86 11.50 -13.26
CA GLY A 48 -9.91 12.27 -14.08
C GLY A 48 -8.64 12.68 -13.33
N ILE A 49 -8.34 12.04 -12.19
CA ILE A 49 -7.14 12.33 -11.39
C ILE A 49 -6.06 11.32 -11.74
N VAL A 50 -4.86 11.80 -12.10
CA VAL A 50 -3.66 10.96 -12.26
C VAL A 50 -2.78 11.15 -11.02
N HIS A 51 -2.46 10.06 -10.32
CA HIS A 51 -1.65 10.13 -9.09
C HIS A 51 -0.22 10.65 -9.34
N ARG A 52 0.40 10.26 -10.47
CA ARG A 52 1.75 10.66 -10.95
C ARG A 52 2.96 10.26 -10.10
N ASP A 53 2.79 9.90 -8.83
CA ASP A 53 3.89 9.46 -7.96
C ASP A 53 3.61 8.10 -7.29
N LEU A 54 3.16 7.10 -8.06
CA LEU A 54 2.90 5.76 -7.53
C LEU A 54 4.20 4.97 -7.40
N LYS A 55 4.60 4.70 -6.16
CA LYS A 55 5.80 3.94 -5.82
C LYS A 55 5.66 3.30 -4.43
N PRO A 56 6.41 2.23 -4.11
CA PRO A 56 6.27 1.53 -2.83
C PRO A 56 6.49 2.40 -1.59
N GLU A 57 7.27 3.48 -1.68
CA GLU A 57 7.53 4.42 -0.59
C GLU A 57 6.27 5.18 -0.13
N VAL A 58 5.31 5.43 -1.03
CA VAL A 58 4.09 6.21 -0.72
C VAL A 58 2.90 5.31 -0.37
N CYS A 59 3.12 4.01 -0.30
CA CYS A 59 2.10 3.03 0.06
C CYS A 59 2.23 2.68 1.54
N PHE A 60 1.16 2.89 2.31
CA PHE A 60 1.14 2.66 3.75
C PHE A 60 0.19 1.53 4.11
N ILE A 61 0.49 0.83 5.20
CA ILE A 61 -0.24 -0.35 5.64
C ILE A 61 -1.02 0.01 6.91
N SER A 62 -2.33 -0.25 6.88
CA SER A 62 -3.15 -0.25 8.09
C SER A 62 -2.97 -1.55 8.87
N ILE A 63 -3.10 -1.51 10.20
CA ILE A 63 -3.24 -2.72 11.00
C ILE A 63 -4.71 -3.11 10.95
N GLN A 64 -5.06 -4.11 10.13
CA GLN A 64 -6.35 -4.80 10.25
C GLN A 64 -6.12 -6.16 10.90
N SER A 65 -7.06 -6.55 11.78
CA SER A 65 -7.01 -7.79 12.55
C SER A 65 -6.96 -9.02 11.64
N LYS A 66 -6.51 -10.12 12.24
CA LYS A 66 -5.97 -11.33 11.62
C LYS A 66 -6.97 -12.21 10.85
N ASP A 67 -8.11 -11.69 10.39
CA ASP A 67 -9.26 -12.53 10.03
C ASP A 67 -9.69 -12.54 8.55
N ASP A 68 -8.99 -11.87 7.63
CA ASP A 68 -9.39 -11.81 6.22
C ASP A 68 -8.36 -12.35 5.19
N TYR A 69 -7.57 -13.39 5.53
CA TYR A 69 -6.85 -14.16 4.48
C TYR A 69 -6.44 -15.58 4.86
#